data_AF-A0A5C3N3M1-F1
#
_entry.id   AF-A0A5C3N3M1-F1
#
_cell.length_a   1.000
_cell.length_b   1.000
_cell.length_c   1.000
_cell.angle_alpha   90.00
_cell.angle_beta   90.00
_cell.angle_gamma   90.00
#
_symmetry.space_group_name_H-M   'P 1'
#
loop_
_entity.id
_entity.type
_entity.pdbx_description
1 polymer ?
#
loop_
_entity_poly.entity_id
_entity_poly.type
_entity_poly.pdbx_seq_one_letter_code
_entity_poly.pdbx_strand_id
1 'polypeptide(L)'
;MKLEASNHEIPLVRRHEEYYFVDGNVILLAEDVLFNLHRSLLERYSPVFRDMWAMPGSSDSLAELEGASDANPIVIHTSAYDFERFLWIFYPAQWGIYRPSSEAEWRSVLDQGEKWQVSGIKYLAGRKLLGLPLNPVEKVRLWRIYDLTEGRHWLFETYIDLARRDKKFEAKEIEDIGVETFAAIAKARELLLERHSSYRTNRATYRSYVVLKEVFPGLEEPVFKY
;
A
#
# COMPACT_ATOMS: atom_id res chain seq x y z
N MET A 1 35.47 -16.80 42.55
CA MET A 1 34.32 -16.85 41.62
C MET A 1 33.97 -15.42 41.28
N LYS A 2 34.56 -14.87 40.21
CA LYS A 2 34.27 -13.51 39.74
C LYS A 2 33.07 -13.62 38.81
N LEU A 3 31.98 -12.93 39.14
CA LEU A 3 30.84 -12.76 38.27
C LEU A 3 31.27 -11.88 37.10
N GLU A 4 31.35 -12.45 35.90
CA GLU A 4 31.44 -11.67 34.68
C GLU A 4 30.09 -10.97 34.49
N ALA A 5 30.10 -9.65 34.62
CA ALA A 5 28.99 -8.82 34.16
C ALA A 5 28.92 -8.97 32.65
N SER A 6 27.87 -9.62 32.15
CA SER A 6 27.54 -9.63 30.73
C SER A 6 27.33 -8.18 30.30
N ASN A 7 28.30 -7.63 29.59
CA ASN A 7 28.21 -6.33 28.94
C ASN A 7 27.18 -6.47 27.82
N HIS A 8 25.89 -6.33 28.16
CA HIS A 8 24.85 -6.11 27.15
C HIS A 8 25.17 -4.75 26.53
N GLU A 9 25.78 -4.76 25.35
CA GLU A 9 25.84 -3.57 24.50
C GLU A 9 24.41 -3.06 24.35
N ILE A 10 24.09 -1.95 25.02
CA ILE A 10 22.84 -1.24 24.78
C ILE A 10 22.86 -0.92 23.28
N PRO A 11 21.87 -1.37 22.49
CA PRO A 11 21.81 -0.99 21.09
C PRO A 11 21.92 0.53 21.01
N LEU A 12 22.81 1.05 20.18
CA LEU A 12 22.98 2.49 19.99
C LEU A 12 21.72 3.03 19.32
N VAL A 13 20.71 3.34 20.14
CA VAL A 13 19.48 3.97 19.67
C VAL A 13 19.82 5.37 19.19
N ARG A 14 19.42 5.69 17.95
CA ARG A 14 19.70 6.98 17.32
C ARG A 14 18.41 7.70 16.94
N ARG A 15 18.46 9.03 16.90
CA ARG A 15 17.36 9.85 16.39
C ARG A 15 17.38 9.85 14.87
N HIS A 16 16.22 9.77 14.23
CA HIS A 16 16.12 9.97 12.80
C HIS A 16 16.48 11.41 12.44
N GLU A 17 17.23 11.63 11.35
CA GLU A 17 17.72 12.96 10.98
C GLU A 17 16.59 13.91 10.56
N GLU A 18 15.62 13.42 9.79
CA GLU A 18 14.49 14.21 9.30
C GLU A 18 13.19 14.09 10.12
N TYR A 19 12.86 12.88 10.59
CA TYR A 19 11.58 12.56 11.24
C TYR A 19 11.67 12.54 12.77
N TYR A 20 12.54 13.39 13.30
CA TYR A 20 12.63 13.71 14.72
C TYR A 20 12.31 15.19 14.90
N PHE A 21 11.02 15.51 14.92
CA PHE A 21 10.55 16.89 14.98
C PHE A 21 10.80 17.48 16.36
N VAL A 22 11.25 18.74 16.41
CA VAL A 22 11.48 19.45 17.68
C VAL A 22 10.16 19.68 18.43
N ASP A 23 9.07 19.88 17.69
CA ASP A 23 7.70 20.06 18.20
C ASP A 23 6.89 18.76 18.23
N GLY A 24 7.52 17.61 17.94
CA GLY A 24 6.89 16.30 18.08
C GLY A 24 6.56 16.03 19.55
N ASN A 25 5.45 15.31 19.76
CA ASN A 25 4.90 15.01 21.09
C ASN A 25 4.66 13.51 21.32
N VAL A 26 5.18 12.66 20.44
CA VAL A 26 5.24 11.22 20.64
C VAL A 26 6.48 10.63 19.99
N ILE A 27 7.22 9.85 20.78
CA ILE A 27 8.44 9.19 20.34
C ILE A 27 8.15 7.71 20.09
N LEU A 28 8.35 7.30 18.84
CA LEU A 28 8.23 5.92 18.39
C LEU A 28 9.63 5.34 18.13
N LEU A 29 9.87 4.11 18.55
CA LEU A 29 11.10 3.35 18.27
C LEU A 29 10.78 2.25 17.25
N ALA A 30 11.38 2.34 16.06
CA ALA A 30 11.41 1.25 15.10
C ALA A 30 12.84 0.73 14.99
N GLU A 31 13.05 -0.55 15.27
CA GLU A 31 14.39 -1.14 15.41
C GLU A 31 15.27 -0.34 16.40
N ASP A 32 16.32 0.32 15.90
CA ASP A 32 17.27 1.15 16.64
C ASP A 32 17.08 2.67 16.39
N VAL A 33 15.98 3.07 15.72
CA VAL A 33 15.76 4.46 15.31
C VAL A 33 14.53 5.07 15.97
N LEU A 34 14.75 6.21 16.63
CA LEU A 34 13.70 7.04 17.23
C LEU A 34 13.14 8.05 16.24
N PHE A 35 11.81 8.13 16.22
CA PHE A 35 11.04 9.09 15.46
C PHE A 35 10.23 9.93 16.44
N ASN A 36 10.40 11.26 16.45
CA ASN A 36 9.56 12.15 17.25
C ASN A 36 8.54 12.83 16.33
N LEU A 37 7.27 12.45 16.48
CA LEU A 37 6.18 12.77 15.55
C LEU A 37 5.01 13.47 16.25
N HIS A 38 3.98 13.83 15.48
CA HIS A 38 2.78 14.47 16.01
C HIS A 38 1.67 13.44 16.21
N ARG A 39 1.38 13.13 17.47
CA ARG A 39 0.35 12.18 17.89
C ARG A 39 -1.01 12.46 17.27
N SER A 40 -1.42 13.74 17.25
CA SER A 40 -2.73 14.15 16.71
C SER A 40 -2.90 13.85 15.22
N LEU A 41 -1.81 13.90 14.43
CA LEU A 41 -1.85 13.52 13.02
C LEU A 41 -1.99 12.00 12.87
N LEU A 42 -1.18 11.24 13.62
CA LEU A 42 -1.25 9.78 13.61
C LEU A 42 -2.64 9.28 14.03
N GLU A 43 -3.20 9.76 15.14
CA GLU A 43 -4.56 9.42 15.60
C GLU A 43 -5.66 9.73 14.57
N ARG A 44 -5.50 10.86 13.88
CA ARG A 44 -6.50 11.32 12.90
C ARG A 44 -6.59 10.39 11.71
N TYR A 45 -5.45 9.89 11.22
CA TYR A 45 -5.38 9.16 9.95
C TYR A 45 -5.18 7.65 10.11
N SER A 46 -4.76 7.19 11.28
CA SER A 46 -4.52 5.78 11.58
C SER A 46 -5.40 5.31 12.74
N PRO A 47 -6.38 4.42 12.47
CA PRO A 47 -7.11 3.71 13.51
C PRO A 47 -6.20 2.96 14.49
N VAL A 48 -5.16 2.30 13.99
CA VAL A 48 -4.22 1.52 14.81
C VAL A 48 -3.57 2.40 15.88
N PHE A 49 -3.06 3.57 15.47
CA PHE A 49 -2.44 4.51 16.39
C PHE A 49 -3.47 5.12 17.36
N ARG A 50 -4.66 5.51 16.87
CA ARG A 50 -5.74 5.99 17.74
C ARG A 50 -6.13 4.98 18.82
N ASP A 51 -6.29 3.72 18.45
CA ASP A 51 -6.70 2.67 19.37
C ASP A 51 -5.58 2.32 20.36
N MET A 52 -4.31 2.36 19.89
CA MET A 52 -3.12 2.20 20.74
C MET A 52 -3.11 3.19 21.92
N TRP A 53 -3.44 4.47 21.67
CA TRP A 53 -3.45 5.48 22.73
C TRP A 53 -4.77 5.59 23.51
N ALA A 54 -5.84 4.92 23.06
CA ALA A 54 -7.11 4.84 23.79
C ALA A 54 -7.09 3.77 24.91
N MET A 55 -6.04 2.94 24.99
CA MET A 55 -5.93 1.88 25.98
C MET A 55 -5.75 2.42 27.41
N PRO A 56 -6.57 1.99 28.39
CA PRO A 56 -6.44 2.41 29.78
C PRO A 56 -5.14 1.87 30.38
N GLY A 57 -4.23 2.75 30.81
CA GLY A 57 -2.92 2.37 31.35
C GLY A 57 -1.79 3.38 31.07
N SER A 58 -2.04 4.39 30.24
CA SER A 58 -1.18 5.58 30.15
C SER A 58 -1.26 6.35 31.47
N SER A 59 -0.20 6.30 32.27
CA SER A 59 -0.12 6.90 33.61
C SER A 59 -0.46 8.40 33.62
N ASP A 60 -1.11 8.86 34.69
CA ASP A 60 -1.50 10.27 34.91
C ASP A 60 -0.29 11.24 35.07
N SER A 61 0.93 10.72 35.15
CA SER A 61 2.20 11.45 35.16
C SER A 61 2.78 11.56 33.74
N LEU A 62 2.82 12.78 33.18
CA LEU A 62 3.38 13.06 31.83
C LEU A 62 4.83 12.57 31.64
N ALA A 63 5.61 12.42 32.72
CA ALA A 63 7.01 11.99 32.68
C ALA A 63 7.20 10.46 32.60
N GLU A 64 6.18 9.67 32.96
CA GLU A 64 6.23 8.19 32.91
C GLU A 64 5.39 7.63 31.74
N LEU A 65 4.74 8.52 30.99
CA LEU A 65 3.94 8.15 29.82
C LEU A 65 4.84 7.55 28.73
N GLU A 66 4.48 6.36 28.26
CA GLU A 66 5.14 5.73 27.11
C GLU A 66 5.10 6.67 25.89
N GLY A 67 6.26 6.85 25.24
CA GLY A 67 6.44 7.75 24.11
C GLY A 67 6.75 9.20 24.48
N ALA A 68 6.86 9.56 25.76
CA ALA A 68 7.15 10.95 26.18
C ALA A 68 8.65 11.31 26.17
N SER A 69 9.55 10.32 26.13
CA SER A 69 11.00 10.56 26.11
C SER A 69 11.76 9.47 25.35
N ASP A 70 12.99 9.76 24.91
CA ASP A 70 13.89 8.79 24.28
C ASP A 70 14.19 7.57 25.18
N ALA A 71 14.10 7.75 26.50
CA ALA A 71 14.33 6.68 27.48
C ALA A 71 13.12 5.76 27.64
N ASN A 72 11.93 6.19 27.20
CA ASN A 72 10.70 5.42 27.26
C ASN A 72 9.87 5.63 25.97
N PRO A 73 10.38 5.23 24.79
CA PRO A 73 9.67 5.37 23.53
C PRO A 73 8.59 4.28 23.38
N ILE A 74 7.60 4.50 22.52
CA ILE A 74 6.67 3.44 22.12
C ILE A 74 7.36 2.57 21.07
N VAL A 75 7.56 1.29 21.37
CA VAL A 75 8.18 0.36 20.43
C VAL A 75 7.19 -0.08 19.37
N ILE A 76 7.50 0.16 18.10
CA ILE A 76 6.69 -0.29 16.97
C ILE A 76 7.38 -1.43 16.23
N HIS A 77 6.64 -2.48 15.90
CA HIS A 77 7.19 -3.69 15.30
C HIS A 77 7.37 -3.59 13.79
N THR A 78 8.21 -2.68 13.29
CA THR A 78 8.53 -2.52 11.87
C THR A 78 10.00 -2.14 11.70
N SER A 79 10.55 -2.34 10.50
CA SER A 79 11.88 -1.82 10.21
C SER A 79 11.87 -0.29 10.21
N ALA A 80 12.99 0.32 10.62
CA ALA A 80 13.15 1.77 10.57
C ALA A 80 13.01 2.29 9.14
N TYR A 81 13.54 1.53 8.18
CA TYR A 81 13.55 1.91 6.76
C TYR A 81 12.15 1.85 6.12
N ASP A 82 11.34 0.84 6.42
CA ASP A 82 9.96 0.79 5.91
C ASP A 82 9.09 1.85 6.59
N PHE A 83 9.30 2.09 7.89
CA PHE A 83 8.59 3.17 8.58
C PHE A 83 8.94 4.54 8.00
N GLU A 84 10.21 4.79 7.72
CA GLU A 84 10.67 6.01 7.05
C GLU A 84 9.94 6.24 5.71
N ARG A 85 9.84 5.20 4.87
CA ARG A 85 9.13 5.28 3.58
C ARG A 85 7.65 5.61 3.75
N PHE A 86 7.01 5.09 4.79
CA PHE A 86 5.65 5.49 5.14
C PHE A 86 5.59 6.98 5.50
N LEU A 87 6.55 7.47 6.29
CA LEU A 87 6.65 8.88 6.66
C LEU A 87 6.97 9.80 5.46
N TRP A 88 7.64 9.31 4.42
CA TRP A 88 7.81 10.08 3.16
C TRP A 88 6.47 10.51 2.53
N ILE A 89 5.41 9.73 2.75
CA ILE A 89 4.06 10.04 2.26
C ILE A 89 3.23 10.76 3.32
N PHE A 90 3.36 10.34 4.58
CA PHE A 90 2.57 10.91 5.69
C PHE A 90 3.02 12.33 6.06
N TYR A 91 4.31 12.62 5.93
CA TYR A 91 4.94 13.93 6.13
C TYR A 91 5.68 14.35 4.84
N PRO A 92 4.94 14.76 3.80
CA PRO A 92 5.54 15.10 2.52
C PRO A 92 6.35 16.41 2.64
N ALA A 93 7.62 16.37 2.23
CA ALA A 93 8.44 17.57 2.15
C ALA A 93 7.89 18.59 1.13
N GLN A 94 7.27 18.12 0.05
CA GLN A 94 6.60 18.93 -0.95
C GLN A 94 5.33 18.24 -1.43
N TRP A 95 4.22 18.98 -1.46
CA TRP A 95 2.94 18.44 -1.90
C TRP A 95 2.99 18.04 -3.38
N GLY A 96 2.48 16.84 -3.69
CA GLY A 96 2.43 16.30 -5.05
C GLY A 96 3.73 15.67 -5.55
N ILE A 97 4.84 15.80 -4.82
CA ILE A 97 6.11 15.15 -5.13
C ILE A 97 6.33 14.01 -4.15
N TYR A 98 6.46 12.80 -4.68
CA TYR A 98 6.66 11.60 -3.88
C TYR A 98 8.10 11.12 -3.99
N ARG A 99 8.70 10.76 -2.85
CA ARG A 99 10.07 10.21 -2.79
C ARG A 99 10.19 8.77 -3.31
N PRO A 100 9.24 7.84 -3.04
CA PRO A 100 9.31 6.49 -3.59
C PRO A 100 9.39 6.53 -5.12
N SER A 101 10.40 5.86 -5.67
CA SER A 101 10.74 5.88 -7.10
C SER A 101 10.76 4.49 -7.71
N SER A 102 10.89 3.44 -6.89
CA SER A 102 10.96 2.04 -7.30
C SER A 102 9.74 1.23 -6.89
N GLU A 103 9.55 0.07 -7.53
CA GLU A 103 8.50 -0.89 -7.15
C GLU A 103 8.65 -1.33 -5.69
N ALA A 104 9.86 -1.65 -5.25
CA ALA A 104 10.12 -2.12 -3.88
C ALA A 104 9.75 -1.07 -2.83
N GLU A 105 10.04 0.21 -3.09
CA GLU A 105 9.65 1.30 -2.20
C GLU A 105 8.14 1.47 -2.15
N TRP A 106 7.45 1.44 -3.31
CA TRP A 106 5.99 1.55 -3.34
C TRP A 106 5.29 0.36 -2.68
N ARG A 107 5.86 -0.85 -2.76
CA ARG A 107 5.35 -2.03 -2.04
C ARG A 107 5.51 -1.87 -0.53
N SER A 108 6.68 -1.41 -0.08
CA SER A 108 6.90 -1.08 1.34
C SER A 108 5.90 -0.04 1.85
N VAL A 109 5.64 1.04 1.10
CA VAL A 109 4.62 2.03 1.45
C VAL A 109 3.22 1.42 1.51
N LEU A 110 2.88 0.53 0.57
CA LEU A 110 1.60 -0.17 0.56
C LEU A 110 1.42 -1.05 1.80
N ASP A 111 2.44 -1.84 2.14
CA ASP A 111 2.47 -2.70 3.32
C ASP A 111 2.30 -1.89 4.62
N GLN A 112 3.02 -0.77 4.73
CA GLN A 112 2.92 0.10 5.89
C GLN A 112 1.56 0.81 5.96
N GLY A 113 1.01 1.22 4.81
CA GLY A 113 -0.32 1.81 4.72
C GLY A 113 -1.42 0.85 5.21
N GLU A 114 -1.31 -0.44 4.88
CA GLU A 114 -2.18 -1.50 5.42
C GLU A 114 -1.94 -1.72 6.91
N LYS A 115 -0.67 -1.90 7.32
CA LYS A 115 -0.27 -2.15 8.71
C LYS A 115 -0.76 -1.09 9.67
N TRP A 116 -0.61 0.18 9.29
CA TRP A 116 -1.06 1.33 10.09
C TRP A 116 -2.49 1.75 9.75
N GLN A 117 -3.19 1.00 8.89
CA GLN A 117 -4.57 1.25 8.45
C GLN A 117 -4.81 2.70 7.96
N VAL A 118 -3.83 3.27 7.27
CA VAL A 118 -3.96 4.59 6.65
C VAL A 118 -4.44 4.39 5.20
N SER A 119 -5.76 4.24 5.04
CA SER A 119 -6.38 3.90 3.75
C SER A 119 -5.94 4.81 2.60
N GLY A 120 -5.81 6.12 2.84
CA GLY A 120 -5.35 7.06 1.80
C GLY A 120 -3.95 6.75 1.26
N ILE A 121 -3.02 6.36 2.14
CA ILE A 121 -1.65 5.97 1.75
C ILE A 121 -1.68 4.61 1.05
N LYS A 122 -2.44 3.65 1.59
CA LYS A 122 -2.63 2.33 0.98
C LYS A 122 -3.13 2.45 -0.47
N TYR A 123 -4.20 3.21 -0.69
CA TYR A 123 -4.76 3.42 -2.02
C TYR A 123 -3.79 4.18 -2.94
N LEU A 124 -3.09 5.21 -2.45
CA LEU A 124 -2.10 5.93 -3.24
C LEU A 124 -0.97 5.00 -3.71
N ALA A 125 -0.40 4.21 -2.80
CA ALA A 125 0.69 3.28 -3.12
C ALA A 125 0.26 2.23 -4.13
N GLY A 126 -0.94 1.64 -3.93
CA GLY A 126 -1.56 0.75 -4.90
C GLY A 126 -1.61 1.41 -6.28
N ARG A 127 -2.23 2.59 -6.41
CA ARG A 127 -2.33 3.31 -7.68
C ARG A 127 -0.99 3.54 -8.36
N LYS A 128 0.05 3.89 -7.59
CA LYS A 128 1.39 4.11 -8.12
C LYS A 128 1.99 2.82 -8.66
N LEU A 129 1.78 1.68 -7.99
CA LEU A 129 2.20 0.36 -8.48
C LEU A 129 1.52 -0.03 -9.80
N LEU A 130 0.25 0.33 -10.05
CA LEU A 130 -0.37 0.08 -11.38
C LEU A 130 0.28 0.85 -12.50
N GLY A 131 0.78 2.05 -12.22
CA GLY A 131 1.49 2.87 -13.19
C GLY A 131 2.84 2.27 -13.59
N LEU A 132 3.37 1.33 -12.81
CA LEU A 132 4.63 0.65 -13.12
C LEU A 132 4.42 -0.49 -14.15
N PRO A 133 5.47 -0.88 -14.89
CA PRO A 133 5.42 -1.96 -15.87
C PRO A 133 5.42 -3.35 -15.21
N LEU A 134 4.48 -3.59 -14.28
CA LEU A 134 4.28 -4.88 -13.62
C LEU A 134 3.51 -5.85 -14.51
N ASN A 135 3.69 -7.15 -14.27
CA ASN A 135 2.85 -8.20 -14.87
C ASN A 135 1.36 -7.90 -14.56
N PRO A 136 0.46 -7.90 -15.57
CA PRO A 136 -0.98 -7.69 -15.35
C PRO A 136 -1.61 -8.62 -14.31
N VAL A 137 -1.16 -9.88 -14.21
CA VAL A 137 -1.62 -10.81 -13.15
C VAL A 137 -1.25 -10.31 -11.76
N GLU A 138 -0.02 -9.83 -11.59
CA GLU A 138 0.47 -9.29 -10.32
C GLU A 138 -0.28 -8.00 -9.93
N LYS A 139 -0.64 -7.15 -10.92
CA LYS A 139 -1.48 -5.97 -10.69
C LYS A 139 -2.85 -6.34 -10.10
N VAL A 140 -3.52 -7.33 -10.68
CA VAL A 140 -4.81 -7.81 -10.15
C VAL A 140 -4.65 -8.47 -8.79
N ARG A 141 -3.60 -9.28 -8.61
CA ARG A 141 -3.28 -9.93 -7.34
C ARG A 141 -3.09 -8.90 -6.22
N LEU A 142 -2.28 -7.86 -6.45
CA LEU A 142 -2.08 -6.75 -5.52
C LEU A 142 -3.40 -6.13 -5.08
N TRP A 143 -4.28 -5.80 -6.03
CA TRP A 143 -5.58 -5.21 -5.73
C TRP A 143 -6.45 -6.07 -4.84
N ARG A 144 -6.37 -7.39 -5.04
CA ARG A 144 -7.15 -8.35 -4.29
C ARG A 144 -6.59 -8.55 -2.89
N ILE A 145 -5.27 -8.75 -2.74
CA ILE A 145 -4.69 -9.09 -1.43
C ILE A 145 -4.71 -7.92 -0.44
N TYR A 146 -4.66 -6.67 -0.92
CA TYR A 146 -4.77 -5.47 -0.08
C TYR A 146 -6.19 -4.88 0.00
N ASP A 147 -7.18 -5.59 -0.54
CA ASP A 147 -8.59 -5.17 -0.60
C ASP A 147 -8.77 -3.73 -1.12
N LEU A 148 -8.22 -3.45 -2.31
CA LEU A 148 -8.33 -2.16 -2.98
C LEU A 148 -9.62 -2.05 -3.82
N THR A 149 -10.74 -2.53 -3.27
CA THR A 149 -12.00 -2.75 -3.98
C THR A 149 -12.62 -1.46 -4.53
N GLU A 150 -12.56 -0.34 -3.80
CA GLU A 150 -13.04 0.97 -4.29
C GLU A 150 -12.29 1.45 -5.54
N GLY A 151 -11.03 1.02 -5.67
CA GLY A 151 -10.14 1.35 -6.78
C GLY A 151 -10.20 0.39 -7.96
N ARG A 152 -11.17 -0.54 -8.01
CA ARG A 152 -11.21 -1.60 -9.05
C ARG A 152 -11.24 -1.05 -10.48
N HIS A 153 -11.86 0.11 -10.70
CA HIS A 153 -11.90 0.79 -12.00
C HIS A 153 -10.50 1.12 -12.55
N TRP A 154 -9.47 1.23 -11.71
CA TRP A 154 -8.08 1.42 -12.18
C TRP A 154 -7.48 0.17 -12.83
N LEU A 155 -8.04 -1.01 -12.60
CA LEU A 155 -7.60 -2.25 -13.27
C LEU A 155 -8.17 -2.40 -14.68
N PHE A 156 -8.95 -1.44 -15.18
CA PHE A 156 -9.62 -1.56 -16.47
C PHE A 156 -8.65 -1.93 -17.62
N GLU A 157 -7.57 -1.17 -17.77
CA GLU A 157 -6.54 -1.45 -18.79
C GLU A 157 -5.84 -2.79 -18.54
N THR A 158 -5.63 -3.15 -17.27
CA THR A 158 -5.03 -4.43 -16.89
C THR A 158 -5.92 -5.61 -17.32
N TYR A 159 -7.24 -5.47 -17.19
CA TYR A 159 -8.19 -6.48 -17.67
C TYR A 159 -8.23 -6.54 -19.21
N ILE A 160 -8.06 -5.42 -19.92
CA ILE A 160 -7.91 -5.42 -21.38
C ILE A 160 -6.67 -6.23 -21.77
N ASP A 161 -5.53 -5.94 -21.15
CA ASP A 161 -4.27 -6.62 -21.42
C ASP A 161 -4.40 -8.13 -21.19
N LEU A 162 -5.03 -8.53 -20.08
CA LEU A 162 -5.30 -9.93 -19.77
C LEU A 162 -6.28 -10.57 -20.76
N ALA A 163 -7.30 -9.86 -21.22
CA ALA A 163 -8.27 -10.36 -22.19
C ALA A 163 -7.69 -10.48 -23.61
N ARG A 164 -6.68 -9.68 -23.96
CA ARG A 164 -6.02 -9.74 -25.28
C ARG A 164 -4.81 -10.65 -25.34
N ARG A 165 -4.28 -11.04 -24.19
CA ARG A 165 -3.10 -11.89 -24.07
C ARG A 165 -3.36 -13.28 -24.68
N ASP A 166 -2.62 -13.65 -25.71
CA ASP A 166 -2.70 -14.98 -26.35
C ASP A 166 -2.26 -16.12 -25.42
N LYS A 167 -1.38 -15.83 -24.46
CA LYS A 167 -0.92 -16.81 -23.46
C LYS A 167 -2.12 -17.34 -22.65
N LYS A 168 -2.19 -18.68 -22.52
CA LYS A 168 -3.12 -19.37 -21.62
C LYS A 168 -2.77 -19.06 -20.16
N PHE A 169 -3.79 -19.02 -19.31
CA PHE A 169 -3.57 -18.87 -17.88
C PHE A 169 -3.01 -20.15 -17.28
N GLU A 170 -1.99 -20.01 -16.44
CA GLU A 170 -1.50 -21.08 -15.59
C GLU A 170 -2.35 -21.18 -14.32
N ALA A 171 -2.40 -22.35 -13.68
CA ALA A 171 -3.20 -22.55 -12.46
C ALA A 171 -2.84 -21.53 -11.37
N LYS A 172 -1.55 -21.19 -11.24
CA LYS A 172 -1.09 -20.18 -10.28
C LYS A 172 -1.63 -18.78 -10.59
N GLU A 173 -1.65 -18.39 -11.87
CA GLU A 173 -2.20 -17.09 -12.27
C GLU A 173 -3.71 -17.00 -11.99
N ILE A 174 -4.44 -18.11 -12.19
CA ILE A 174 -5.88 -18.19 -11.88
C ILE A 174 -6.11 -18.04 -10.37
N GLU A 175 -5.29 -18.71 -9.56
CA GLU A 175 -5.31 -18.56 -8.10
C GLU A 175 -5.04 -17.11 -7.69
N ASP A 176 -4.06 -16.45 -8.31
CA ASP A 176 -3.62 -15.09 -7.97
C ASP A 176 -4.67 -14.03 -8.34
N ILE A 177 -5.31 -14.12 -9.51
CA ILE A 177 -6.38 -13.18 -9.92
C ILE A 177 -7.74 -13.51 -9.32
N GLY A 178 -7.97 -14.76 -8.91
CA GLY A 178 -9.24 -15.25 -8.38
C GLY A 178 -10.20 -15.75 -9.48
N VAL A 179 -10.95 -16.80 -9.15
CA VAL A 179 -11.80 -17.55 -10.11
C VAL A 179 -12.86 -16.68 -10.77
N GLU A 180 -13.50 -15.78 -10.04
CA GLU A 180 -14.54 -14.89 -10.59
C GLU A 180 -13.96 -13.93 -11.63
N THR A 181 -12.82 -13.31 -11.33
CA THR A 181 -12.14 -12.39 -12.24
C THR A 181 -11.59 -13.14 -13.44
N PHE A 182 -11.05 -14.33 -13.24
CA PHE A 182 -10.64 -15.23 -14.32
C PHE A 182 -11.82 -15.58 -15.25
N ALA A 183 -12.97 -15.99 -14.72
CA ALA A 183 -14.14 -16.35 -15.50
C ALA A 183 -14.64 -15.17 -16.35
N ALA A 184 -14.65 -13.96 -15.78
CA ALA A 184 -15.01 -12.74 -16.52
C ALA A 184 -14.00 -12.44 -17.64
N ILE A 185 -12.69 -12.58 -17.39
CA ILE A 185 -11.65 -12.40 -18.43
C ILE A 185 -11.75 -13.48 -19.51
N ALA A 186 -12.02 -14.74 -19.15
CA ALA A 186 -12.19 -15.83 -20.09
C ALA A 186 -13.40 -15.60 -21.01
N LYS A 187 -14.54 -15.19 -20.44
CA LYS A 187 -15.71 -14.78 -21.21
C LYS A 187 -15.40 -13.59 -22.14
N ALA A 188 -14.63 -12.60 -21.65
CA ALA A 188 -14.21 -11.48 -22.49
C ALA A 188 -13.32 -11.92 -23.66
N ARG A 189 -12.40 -12.87 -23.44
CA ARG A 189 -11.56 -13.47 -24.49
C ARG A 189 -12.41 -14.11 -25.59
N GLU A 190 -13.39 -14.92 -25.22
CA GLU A 190 -14.30 -15.59 -26.17
C GLU A 190 -15.09 -14.57 -27.01
N LEU A 191 -15.70 -13.58 -26.36
CA LEU A 191 -16.46 -12.53 -27.03
C LEU A 191 -15.59 -11.68 -27.99
N LEU A 192 -14.32 -11.46 -27.66
CA LEU A 192 -13.38 -10.74 -28.53
C LEU A 192 -13.05 -11.54 -29.79
N LEU A 193 -12.95 -12.87 -29.68
CA LEU A 193 -12.71 -13.76 -30.82
C LEU A 193 -13.93 -13.84 -31.74
N GLU A 194 -15.12 -14.04 -31.20
CA GLU A 194 -16.38 -14.13 -31.97
C GLU A 194 -16.68 -12.84 -32.76
N ARG A 195 -16.45 -11.68 -32.15
CA ARG A 195 -16.70 -10.37 -32.79
C ARG A 195 -15.60 -9.99 -33.78
N HIS A 196 -14.46 -10.68 -33.77
CA HIS A 196 -13.41 -10.52 -34.79
C HIS A 196 -13.83 -11.10 -36.14
N SER A 197 -14.63 -12.18 -36.16
CA SER A 197 -15.16 -12.80 -37.38
C SER A 197 -16.23 -11.95 -38.10
N SER A 198 -16.90 -11.04 -37.40
CA SER A 198 -18.15 -10.42 -37.89
C SER A 198 -18.00 -9.00 -38.46
N TYR A 199 -16.88 -8.29 -38.24
CA TYR A 199 -16.76 -6.87 -38.64
C TYR A 199 -15.33 -6.41 -39.03
N ARG A 200 -15.19 -5.82 -40.23
CA ARG A 200 -13.96 -5.25 -40.85
C ARG A 200 -13.48 -3.88 -40.32
N THR A 201 -14.00 -3.37 -39.20
CA THR A 201 -13.75 -1.97 -38.75
C THR A 201 -12.60 -1.81 -37.76
N ASN A 202 -11.80 -0.76 -37.98
CA ASN A 202 -10.45 -0.53 -37.45
C ASN A 202 -10.37 0.05 -36.01
N ARG A 203 -11.18 -0.42 -35.06
CA ARG A 203 -11.08 0.03 -33.64
C ARG A 203 -11.11 -1.13 -32.65
N ALA A 204 -10.03 -1.92 -32.63
CA ALA A 204 -9.83 -3.01 -31.67
C ALA A 204 -9.97 -2.53 -30.21
N THR A 205 -9.43 -1.35 -29.89
CA THR A 205 -9.53 -0.68 -28.58
C THR A 205 -10.96 -0.53 -28.12
N TYR A 206 -11.82 0.17 -28.87
CA TYR A 206 -13.22 0.39 -28.52
C TYR A 206 -13.99 -0.93 -28.29
N ARG A 207 -13.69 -1.98 -29.07
CA ARG A 207 -14.33 -3.30 -28.89
C ARG A 207 -14.00 -3.92 -27.54
N SER A 208 -12.75 -3.84 -27.10
CA SER A 208 -12.33 -4.35 -25.79
C SER A 208 -13.01 -3.59 -24.64
N TYR A 209 -13.20 -2.28 -24.77
CA TYR A 209 -13.96 -1.51 -23.78
C TYR A 209 -15.41 -2.01 -23.64
N VAL A 210 -16.11 -2.18 -24.77
CA VAL A 210 -17.52 -2.62 -24.75
C VAL A 210 -17.66 -4.02 -24.17
N VAL A 211 -16.79 -4.96 -24.56
CA VAL A 211 -16.82 -6.33 -24.05
C VAL A 211 -16.55 -6.37 -22.54
N LEU A 212 -15.58 -5.60 -22.05
CA LEU A 212 -15.28 -5.59 -20.61
C LEU A 212 -16.40 -4.99 -19.76
N LYS A 213 -17.07 -3.93 -20.23
CA LYS A 213 -18.27 -3.41 -19.54
C LYS A 213 -19.39 -4.44 -19.43
N GLU A 214 -19.51 -5.34 -20.40
CA GLU A 214 -20.51 -6.41 -20.42
C GLU A 214 -20.19 -7.51 -19.41
N VAL A 215 -18.90 -7.85 -19.24
CA VAL A 215 -18.47 -8.94 -18.33
C VAL A 215 -18.17 -8.48 -16.90
N PHE A 216 -17.89 -7.18 -16.69
CA PHE A 216 -17.63 -6.57 -15.39
C PHE A 216 -18.68 -5.49 -15.08
N PRO A 217 -19.90 -5.86 -14.65
CA PRO A 217 -20.92 -4.89 -14.27
C PRO A 217 -20.42 -4.03 -13.09
N GLY A 218 -20.54 -2.71 -13.22
CA GLY A 218 -20.09 -1.73 -12.21
C GLY A 218 -18.61 -1.32 -12.34
N LEU A 219 -17.87 -1.84 -13.32
CA LEU A 219 -16.54 -1.34 -13.65
C LEU A 219 -16.68 -0.05 -14.48
N GLU A 220 -16.65 1.10 -13.80
CA GLU A 220 -16.66 2.40 -14.47
C GLU A 220 -15.36 2.61 -15.26
N GLU A 221 -15.46 3.33 -16.39
CA GLU A 221 -14.25 3.78 -17.09
C GLU A 221 -13.48 4.74 -16.17
N PRO A 222 -12.15 4.70 -16.16
CA PRO A 222 -11.39 5.77 -15.51
C PRO A 222 -11.83 7.09 -16.14
N VAL A 223 -12.48 7.94 -15.36
CA VAL A 223 -12.78 9.31 -15.78
C VAL A 223 -11.43 9.95 -16.06
N PHE A 224 -11.08 10.12 -17.33
CA PHE A 224 -9.94 10.92 -17.75
C PHE A 224 -10.21 12.35 -17.31
N LYS A 225 -9.90 12.68 -16.05
CA LYS A 225 -9.80 14.06 -15.61
C LYS A 225 -8.46 14.55 -16.13
N TYR A 226 -8.53 15.35 -17.20
CA TYR A 226 -7.45 16.17 -17.71
C TYR A 226 -6.88 17.07 -16.62
#